data_AF-A0AAJ1V383-F1
#
_entry.id   AF-A0AAJ1V383-F1
#
_cell.length_a   1.000
_cell.length_b   1.000
_cell.length_c   1.000
_cell.angle_alpha   90.00
_cell.angle_beta   90.00
_cell.angle_gamma   90.00
#
_symmetry.space_group_name_H-M   'P 1'
#
loop_
_entity.id
_entity.type
_entity.pdbx_description
1 polymer ?
#
loop_
_entity_poly.entity_id
_entity_poly.type
_entity_poly.pdbx_seq_one_letter_code
_entity_poly.pdbx_strand_id
1 'polypeptide(L)'
;FPHDLPEFSLTEIDEMLKLDFVTRSAKILSAFIGDEISQEILEERVRAAFAFPAPVANVESDVGCLELFHGPTLAFKDFGGRFMA
;
A
#
# COMPACT_ATOMS: atom_id res chain seq x y z
N PHE A 1 13.78 -13.29 -4.64
CA PHE A 1 13.41 -12.14 -5.48
C PHE A 1 12.24 -12.56 -6.35
N PRO A 2 11.25 -11.71 -6.64
CA PRO A 2 10.14 -12.08 -7.52
C PRO A 2 10.66 -12.65 -8.85
N HIS A 3 10.13 -13.78 -9.28
CA HIS A 3 10.47 -14.34 -10.59
C HIS A 3 9.96 -13.41 -11.70
N ASP A 4 8.75 -12.90 -11.51
CA ASP A 4 8.08 -11.99 -12.42
C ASP A 4 7.91 -10.61 -11.78
N LEU A 5 8.00 -9.56 -12.60
CA LEU A 5 7.70 -8.19 -12.22
C LEU A 5 6.38 -7.79 -12.89
N PRO A 6 5.26 -7.77 -12.16
CA PRO A 6 3.96 -7.45 -12.74
C PRO A 6 3.94 -6.00 -13.25
N GLU A 7 3.31 -5.79 -14.40
CA GLU A 7 3.11 -4.47 -14.99
C GLU A 7 1.64 -4.10 -14.95
N PHE A 8 1.37 -2.82 -14.66
CA PHE A 8 0.04 -2.23 -14.78
C PHE A 8 0.05 -1.27 -15.97
N SER A 9 -1.02 -1.30 -16.77
CA SER A 9 -1.26 -0.30 -17.80
C SER A 9 -1.49 1.09 -17.17
N LEU A 10 -1.30 2.14 -17.97
CA LEU A 10 -1.56 3.51 -17.53
C LEU A 10 -3.02 3.71 -17.05
N THR A 11 -3.96 3.03 -17.70
CA THR A 11 -5.38 3.05 -17.30
C THR A 11 -5.58 2.39 -15.93
N GLU A 12 -4.96 1.24 -15.69
CA GLU A 12 -5.04 0.57 -14.38
C GLU A 12 -4.41 1.41 -13.27
N ILE A 13 -3.28 2.08 -13.55
CA ILE A 13 -2.64 3.00 -12.61
C ILE A 13 -3.60 4.14 -12.26
N ASP A 14 -4.21 4.80 -13.25
CA ASP A 14 -5.17 5.88 -13.02
C ASP A 14 -6.40 5.43 -12.22
N GLU A 15 -6.88 4.22 -12.47
CA GLU A 15 -8.00 3.64 -11.72
C GLU A 15 -7.60 3.31 -10.28
N MET A 16 -6.42 2.72 -10.07
CA MET A 16 -5.90 2.40 -8.75
C MET A 16 -5.68 3.64 -7.89
N LEU A 17 -5.18 4.74 -8.48
CA LEU A 17 -4.97 6.00 -7.76
C LEU A 17 -6.27 6.60 -7.21
N LYS A 18 -7.44 6.27 -7.78
CA LYS A 18 -8.76 6.71 -7.30
C LYS A 18 -9.30 5.89 -6.12
N LEU A 19 -8.77 4.68 -5.90
CA LEU A 19 -9.18 3.80 -4.79
C LEU A 19 -8.66 4.31 -3.46
N ASP A 20 -9.26 3.90 -2.34
CA ASP A 20 -8.69 4.18 -1.02
C ASP A 20 -7.37 3.40 -0.80
N PHE A 21 -6.62 3.80 0.23
CA PHE A 21 -5.29 3.26 0.49
C PHE A 21 -5.27 1.74 0.72
N VAL A 22 -6.30 1.19 1.37
CA VAL A 22 -6.37 -0.25 1.69
C VAL A 22 -6.65 -1.05 0.43
N THR A 23 -7.73 -0.72 -0.29
CA THR A 23 -8.10 -1.45 -1.51
C THR A 23 -7.05 -1.32 -2.60
N ARG A 24 -6.39 -0.15 -2.72
CA ARG A 24 -5.26 0.05 -3.64
C ARG A 24 -4.08 -0.85 -3.28
N SER A 25 -3.70 -0.90 -2.00
CA SER A 25 -2.57 -1.71 -1.54
C SER A 25 -2.84 -3.21 -1.74
N ALA A 26 -4.07 -3.66 -1.48
CA ALA A 26 -4.47 -5.05 -1.71
C ALA A 26 -4.32 -5.45 -3.20
N LYS A 27 -4.75 -4.59 -4.14
CA LYS A 27 -4.55 -4.83 -5.58
C LYS A 27 -3.08 -4.92 -5.97
N ILE A 28 -2.24 -4.01 -5.47
CA ILE A 28 -0.80 -4.00 -5.77
C ILE A 28 -0.15 -5.29 -5.24
N LEU A 29 -0.45 -5.68 -4.01
CA LEU A 29 0.11 -6.89 -3.39
C LEU A 29 -0.39 -8.17 -4.10
N SER A 30 -1.66 -8.21 -4.51
CA SER A 30 -2.25 -9.33 -5.24
C SER A 30 -1.53 -9.61 -6.57
N ALA A 31 -1.02 -8.58 -7.25
CA ALA A 31 -0.25 -8.76 -8.48
C ALA A 31 1.08 -9.53 -8.30
N PHE A 32 1.64 -9.54 -7.07
CA PHE A 32 2.82 -10.32 -6.74
C PHE A 32 2.47 -11.68 -6.12
N ILE A 33 1.41 -11.74 -5.32
CA ILE A 33 0.98 -12.96 -4.61
C ILE A 33 0.29 -13.94 -5.57
N GLY A 34 -0.38 -13.43 -6.61
CA GLY A 34 -1.15 -14.26 -7.54
C GLY A 34 -2.31 -14.97 -6.84
N ASP A 35 -2.48 -16.25 -7.16
CA ASP A 35 -3.61 -17.07 -6.68
C ASP A 35 -3.40 -17.70 -5.29
N GLU A 36 -2.28 -17.42 -4.62
CA GLU A 36 -1.98 -18.01 -3.30
C GLU A 36 -2.90 -17.49 -2.19
N ILE A 37 -3.37 -16.23 -2.31
CA ILE A 37 -4.28 -15.58 -1.35
C ILE A 37 -5.34 -14.83 -2.15
N SER A 38 -6.61 -15.06 -1.85
CA SER A 38 -7.70 -14.33 -2.52
C SER A 38 -7.64 -12.83 -2.22
N GLN A 39 -8.09 -12.01 -3.17
CA GLN A 39 -8.10 -10.55 -3.03
C GLN A 39 -8.90 -10.10 -1.80
N GLU A 40 -10.03 -10.77 -1.50
CA GLU A 40 -10.88 -10.47 -0.35
C GLU A 40 -10.13 -10.67 0.97
N ILE A 41 -9.45 -11.82 1.14
CA ILE A 41 -8.65 -12.11 2.33
C ILE A 41 -7.49 -11.13 2.44
N LEU A 42 -6.83 -10.81 1.32
CA LEU A 42 -5.71 -9.89 1.31
C LEU A 42 -6.15 -8.48 1.73
N GLU A 43 -7.31 -8.02 1.28
CA GLU A 43 -7.86 -6.73 1.68
C GLU A 43 -8.16 -6.66 3.18
N GLU A 44 -8.72 -7.73 3.78
CA GLU A 44 -8.93 -7.81 5.22
C GLU A 44 -7.61 -7.70 6.01
N ARG A 45 -6.56 -8.40 5.55
CA ARG A 45 -5.23 -8.36 6.17
C ARG A 45 -4.59 -6.98 6.06
N VAL A 46 -4.65 -6.37 4.88
CA VAL A 46 -4.13 -5.02 4.64
C VAL A 46 -4.89 -4.00 5.50
N ARG A 47 -6.22 -4.13 5.62
CA ARG A 47 -7.05 -3.25 6.46
C ARG A 47 -6.62 -3.27 7.93
N ALA A 48 -6.28 -4.46 8.45
CA ALA A 48 -5.79 -4.62 9.82
C ALA A 48 -4.35 -4.08 9.99
N ALA A 49 -3.49 -4.30 8.99
CA ALA A 49 -2.10 -3.86 9.01
C ALA A 49 -1.97 -2.34 8.88
N PHE A 50 -2.62 -1.74 7.88
CA PHE A 50 -2.48 -0.34 7.48
C PHE A 50 -3.55 0.55 8.13
N ALA A 51 -3.75 0.38 9.44
CA ALA A 51 -4.77 1.08 10.23
C ALA A 51 -4.40 2.56 10.56
N PHE A 52 -3.54 3.18 9.76
CA PHE A 52 -3.02 4.55 9.93
C PHE A 52 -2.68 5.15 8.56
N PRO A 53 -2.78 6.48 8.41
CA PRO A 53 -2.57 7.14 7.13
C PRO A 53 -1.08 7.28 6.77
N ALA A 54 -0.81 7.57 5.50
CA ALA A 54 0.49 8.00 4.99
C ALA A 54 0.31 9.33 4.21
N PRO A 55 0.01 10.45 4.90
CA PRO A 55 -0.27 11.71 4.23
C PRO A 55 0.99 12.31 3.61
N VAL A 56 0.78 13.16 2.59
CA VAL A 56 1.86 14.00 2.03
C VAL A 56 1.67 15.41 2.59
N ALA A 57 2.61 15.87 3.41
CA ALA A 57 2.63 17.22 3.94
C ALA A 57 3.37 18.16 2.98
N ASN A 58 2.83 19.36 2.76
CA ASN A 58 3.47 20.39 1.95
C ASN A 58 4.65 21.02 2.72
N VAL A 59 5.86 20.98 2.13
CA VAL A 59 7.07 21.58 2.72
C VAL A 59 7.38 22.91 2.03
N GLU A 60 7.44 22.89 0.69
CA GLU A 60 7.63 24.06 -0.17
C GLU A 60 6.70 23.95 -1.40
N SER A 61 6.72 24.94 -2.30
CA SER A 61 5.82 24.99 -3.47
C SER A 61 5.84 23.75 -4.36
N ASP A 62 6.98 23.08 -4.42
CA ASP A 62 7.28 21.92 -5.25
C ASP A 62 7.91 20.78 -4.44
N VAL A 63 7.84 20.86 -3.10
CA VAL A 63 8.42 19.87 -2.18
C VAL A 63 7.35 19.35 -1.22
N GLY A 64 7.11 18.03 -1.25
CA GLY A 64 6.24 17.33 -0.31
C GLY A 64 6.99 16.31 0.53
N CYS A 65 6.55 16.12 1.78
CA CYS A 65 7.05 15.10 2.69
C CYS A 65 6.00 13.98 2.82
N LEU A 66 6.36 12.76 2.44
CA LEU A 66 5.52 11.58 2.70
C LEU A 66 5.73 11.12 4.15
N GLU A 67 4.75 11.38 5.00
CA GLU A 67 4.85 11.12 6.43
C GLU A 67 4.48 9.67 6.77
N LEU A 68 5.51 8.82 6.88
CA LEU A 68 5.37 7.38 7.15
C LEU A 68 5.44 7.00 8.64
N PHE A 69 5.21 7.95 9.55
CA PHE A 69 5.40 7.78 11.00
C PHE A 69 4.09 7.88 11.81
N HIS A 70 2.94 7.69 11.17
CA HIS A 70 1.62 7.73 11.85
C HIS A 70 1.20 6.39 12.47
N GLY A 71 2.05 5.37 12.36
CA GLY A 71 1.82 4.06 12.95
C GLY A 71 2.17 4.00 14.45
N PRO A 72 1.88 2.85 15.09
CA PRO A 72 2.04 2.68 16.53
C PRO A 72 3.47 2.79 17.05
N THR A 73 4.49 2.63 16.20
CA THR A 73 5.91 2.77 16.59
C THR A 73 6.54 4.06 16.08
N LEU A 74 5.76 4.96 15.47
CA LEU A 74 6.20 6.23 14.90
C LEU A 74 7.29 6.06 13.82
N ALA A 75 7.27 4.92 13.12
CA ALA A 75 8.26 4.60 12.11
C ALA A 75 7.63 3.85 10.94
N PHE A 76 8.19 4.04 9.74
CA PHE A 76 7.69 3.38 8.53
C PHE A 76 7.71 1.85 8.58
N LYS A 77 8.47 1.26 9.51
CA LYS A 77 8.50 -0.19 9.72
C LYS A 77 7.15 -0.75 10.16
N ASP A 78 6.23 0.09 10.62
CA ASP A 78 4.87 -0.30 10.96
C ASP A 78 4.12 -0.91 9.76
N PHE A 79 4.34 -0.45 8.53
CA PHE A 79 3.64 -1.01 7.36
C PHE A 79 4.05 -2.46 7.09
N GLY A 80 5.35 -2.69 6.84
CA GLY A 80 5.85 -4.04 6.54
C GLY A 80 5.78 -4.98 7.74
N GLY A 81 6.13 -4.49 8.94
CA GLY A 81 6.13 -5.29 10.16
C GLY A 81 4.74 -5.78 10.55
N ARG A 82 3.70 -4.95 10.39
CA ARG A 82 2.32 -5.35 10.70
C ARG A 82 1.69 -6.20 9.60
N PHE A 83 2.07 -6.02 8.34
CA PHE A 83 1.59 -6.87 7.24
C PHE A 83 2.15 -8.30 7.32
N MET A 84 3.37 -8.46 7.84
CA MET A 84 4.00 -9.78 8.03
C MET A 84 3.53 -10.55 9.27
N ALA A 85 2.81 -9.90 10.20
CA ALA A 85 2.39 -10.47 11.49
C ALA A 85 1.05 -11.21 11.39
#